data_AF-S5AC08-F1
#
_entry.id   AF-S5AC08-F1
#
_cell.length_a   1.000
_cell.length_b   1.000
_cell.length_c   1.000
_cell.angle_alpha   90.00
_cell.angle_beta   90.00
_cell.angle_gamma   90.00
#
_symmetry.space_group_name_H-M   'P 1'
#
loop_
_entity.id
_entity.type
_entity.pdbx_description
1 polymer ?
#
loop_
_entity_poly.entity_id
_entity_poly.type
_entity_poly.pdbx_seq_one_letter_code
_entity_poly.pdbx_strand_id
1 'polypeptide(L)'
;MLKLYKFTDTKKEYWETWDNDDGSHTVHWGELGTNGQSKEVKGSLLKKPEKIIQKEVDEMVSNGFRPIEEEYTLLIEYEVEGMGTKEDVEKRHRLQDRMNETLGWAGLGHCDGGSIGSGTMEVCNYVVDFEVAKSVIEQNLKDTEFENYTRIYDEEAE
;
A
#
# COMPACT_ATOMS: atom_id res chain seq x y z
N MET A 1 -5.58 -8.54 8.99
CA MET A 1 -5.06 -7.16 9.08
C MET A 1 -6.24 -6.20 9.18
N LEU A 2 -6.10 -5.12 9.94
CA LEU A 2 -7.07 -4.01 10.04
C LEU A 2 -6.33 -2.72 9.71
N LYS A 3 -6.90 -1.88 8.85
CA LYS A 3 -6.38 -0.53 8.53
C LYS A 3 -7.43 0.52 8.85
N LEU A 4 -6.98 1.66 9.35
CA LEU A 4 -7.78 2.83 9.68
C LEU A 4 -7.06 4.10 9.21
N TYR A 5 -7.86 5.08 8.83
CA TYR A 5 -7.41 6.32 8.21
C TYR A 5 -8.08 7.52 8.84
N LYS A 6 -7.37 8.64 8.87
CA LYS A 6 -7.93 9.93 9.27
C LYS A 6 -7.47 10.98 8.27
N PHE A 7 -8.40 11.42 7.43
CA PHE A 7 -8.14 12.46 6.45
C PHE A 7 -8.78 13.76 6.94
N THR A 8 -7.95 14.80 6.97
CA THR A 8 -8.33 16.17 7.31
C THR A 8 -7.73 17.09 6.25
N ASP A 9 -8.21 18.33 6.17
CA ASP A 9 -7.69 19.32 5.21
C ASP A 9 -6.18 19.57 5.36
N THR A 10 -5.62 19.34 6.55
CA THR A 10 -4.22 19.62 6.86
C THR A 10 -3.32 18.39 6.90
N LYS A 11 -3.89 17.20 7.05
CA LYS A 11 -3.11 15.98 7.29
C LYS A 11 -3.91 14.73 6.93
N LYS A 12 -3.23 13.76 6.33
CA LYS A 12 -3.72 12.41 6.08
C LYS A 12 -2.88 11.42 6.87
N GLU A 13 -3.51 10.62 7.70
CA GLU A 13 -2.85 9.70 8.62
C GLU A 13 -3.41 8.29 8.45
N TYR A 14 -2.57 7.30 8.73
CA TYR A 14 -2.95 5.89 8.75
C TYR A 14 -2.50 5.22 10.05
N TRP A 15 -3.23 4.19 10.42
CA TRP A 15 -2.91 3.26 11.49
C TRP A 15 -3.38 1.87 11.07
N GLU A 16 -2.55 0.86 11.27
CA GLU A 16 -2.89 -0.51 10.92
C GLU A 16 -2.28 -1.52 11.88
N THR A 17 -2.86 -2.72 11.88
CA THR A 17 -2.38 -3.84 12.68
C THR A 17 -2.60 -5.18 12.00
N TRP A 18 -1.69 -6.11 12.23
CA TRP A 18 -1.78 -7.50 11.80
C TRP A 18 -1.19 -8.44 12.87
N ASP A 19 -1.66 -9.69 12.85
CA ASP A 19 -1.12 -10.79 13.66
C ASP A 19 0.15 -11.31 12.99
N ASN A 20 1.18 -11.64 13.78
CA ASN A 20 2.47 -12.13 13.28
C ASN A 20 2.56 -13.67 13.27
N ASP A 21 1.45 -14.37 13.52
CA ASP A 21 1.32 -15.84 13.65
C ASP A 21 2.17 -16.46 14.78
N ASP A 22 2.77 -15.65 15.65
CA ASP A 22 3.56 -16.06 16.82
C ASP A 22 2.91 -15.65 18.15
N GLY A 23 1.67 -15.15 18.10
CA GLY A 23 0.94 -14.62 19.25
C GLY A 23 1.30 -13.18 19.61
N SER A 24 2.07 -12.49 18.77
CA SER A 24 2.24 -11.03 18.81
C SER A 24 1.49 -10.35 17.66
N HIS A 25 1.28 -9.05 17.81
CA HIS A 25 0.77 -8.20 16.74
C HIS A 25 1.79 -7.14 16.38
N THR A 26 1.81 -6.72 15.13
CA THR A 26 2.46 -5.48 14.74
C THR A 26 1.41 -4.37 14.66
N VAL A 27 1.78 -3.19 15.14
CA VAL A 27 1.04 -1.95 14.93
C VAL A 27 1.95 -1.01 14.16
N HIS A 28 1.43 -0.47 13.06
CA HIS A 28 2.14 0.44 12.17
C HIS A 28 1.30 1.71 11.93
N TRP A 29 1.92 2.88 11.99
CA TRP A 29 1.21 4.16 11.87
C TRP A 29 2.10 5.26 11.33
N GLY A 30 1.50 6.27 10.70
CA GLY A 30 2.25 7.39 10.15
C GLY A 30 1.40 8.41 9.44
N GLU A 31 2.09 9.40 8.87
CA GLU A 31 1.51 10.25 7.84
C GLU A 31 1.44 9.45 6.53
N LEU A 32 0.30 9.53 5.84
CA LEU A 32 0.05 8.80 4.60
C LEU A 32 1.14 9.12 3.56
N GLY A 33 1.72 8.09 2.95
CA GLY A 33 2.81 8.25 1.98
C GLY A 33 4.22 8.25 2.60
N THR A 34 4.34 8.07 3.92
CA THR A 34 5.62 7.96 4.63
C THR A 34 5.79 6.58 5.26
N ASN A 35 7.03 6.13 5.47
CA ASN A 35 7.33 4.83 6.12
C ASN A 35 6.85 4.71 7.58
N GLY A 36 6.26 5.75 8.16
CA GLY A 36 5.70 5.71 9.50
C GLY A 36 6.62 5.17 10.60
N GLN A 37 6.01 4.51 11.58
CA GLN A 37 6.64 3.88 12.73
C GLN A 37 5.94 2.56 13.04
N SER A 38 6.69 1.60 13.58
CA SER A 38 6.15 0.30 13.96
C SER A 38 6.48 -0.03 15.40
N LYS A 39 5.57 -0.75 16.06
CA LYS A 39 5.83 -1.41 17.35
C LYS A 39 5.24 -2.81 17.33
N GLU A 40 5.90 -3.72 18.02
CA GLU A 40 5.39 -5.06 18.29
C GLU A 40 4.64 -5.06 19.62
N VAL A 41 3.45 -5.64 19.64
CA VAL A 41 2.58 -5.77 20.81
C VAL A 41 2.53 -7.24 21.20
N LYS A 42 3.15 -7.55 22.35
CA LYS A 42 3.17 -8.90 22.91
C LYS A 42 2.19 -9.05 24.06
N GLY A 43 1.63 -10.24 24.16
CA GLY A 43 0.86 -10.66 25.32
C GLY A 43 1.73 -10.75 26.57
N SER A 44 1.08 -10.67 27.72
CA SER A 44 1.66 -11.03 29.01
C SER A 44 0.74 -12.03 29.72
N LEU A 45 1.20 -12.63 30.82
CA LEU A 45 0.40 -13.56 31.64
C LEU A 45 -0.96 -12.98 32.08
N LEU A 46 -1.09 -11.66 32.14
CA LEU A 46 -2.30 -10.96 32.62
C LEU A 46 -3.10 -10.27 31.49
N LYS A 47 -2.50 -10.04 30.32
CA LYS A 47 -3.12 -9.30 29.22
C LYS A 47 -2.84 -9.98 27.89
N LYS A 48 -3.90 -10.43 27.24
CA LYS A 48 -3.81 -10.96 25.89
C LYS A 48 -3.57 -9.81 24.87
N PRO A 49 -2.75 -10.02 23.83
CA PRO A 49 -2.45 -9.00 22.82
C PRO A 49 -3.72 -8.40 22.20
N GLU A 50 -4.72 -9.22 21.90
CA GLU A 50 -5.95 -8.80 21.21
C GLU A 50 -6.74 -7.77 22.04
N LYS A 51 -6.70 -7.87 23.37
CA LYS A 51 -7.31 -6.86 24.26
C LYS A 51 -6.55 -5.55 24.27
N ILE A 52 -5.24 -5.59 24.08
CA ILE A 52 -4.39 -4.39 23.97
C ILE A 52 -4.70 -3.71 22.63
N ILE A 53 -4.69 -4.48 21.54
CA ILE A 53 -5.01 -4.00 20.19
C ILE A 53 -6.42 -3.43 20.12
N GLN A 54 -7.44 -4.11 20.66
CA GLN A 54 -8.81 -3.60 20.64
C GLN A 54 -8.92 -2.24 21.35
N LYS A 55 -8.20 -2.04 22.46
CA LYS A 55 -8.17 -0.75 23.16
C LYS A 55 -7.54 0.35 22.28
N GLU A 56 -6.47 0.03 21.57
CA GLU A 56 -5.85 0.98 20.63
C GLU A 56 -6.79 1.30 19.46
N VAL A 57 -7.49 0.30 18.91
CA VAL A 57 -8.52 0.49 17.87
C VAL A 57 -9.63 1.43 18.36
N ASP A 58 -10.17 1.19 19.55
CA ASP A 58 -11.21 2.02 20.15
C ASP A 58 -10.73 3.47 20.33
N GLU A 59 -9.47 3.66 20.76
CA GLU A 59 -8.83 4.97 20.87
C GLU A 59 -8.68 5.64 19.50
N MET A 60 -8.22 4.93 18.46
CA MET A 60 -8.11 5.48 17.10
C MET A 60 -9.48 5.89 16.56
N VAL A 61 -10.49 5.04 16.71
CA VAL A 61 -11.88 5.34 16.28
C VAL A 61 -12.42 6.56 17.05
N SER A 62 -12.18 6.65 18.36
CA SER A 62 -12.59 7.83 19.14
C SER A 62 -11.91 9.13 18.67
N ASN A 63 -10.69 9.02 18.13
CA ASN A 63 -9.92 10.13 17.57
C ASN A 63 -10.26 10.45 16.10
N GLY A 64 -11.27 9.79 15.54
CA GLY A 64 -11.79 10.06 14.19
C GLY A 64 -11.21 9.19 13.09
N PHE A 65 -10.40 8.18 13.41
CA PHE A 65 -9.94 7.23 12.39
C PHE A 65 -11.06 6.27 11.97
N ARG A 66 -11.14 5.92 10.70
CA ARG A 66 -12.17 5.07 10.11
C ARG A 66 -11.57 4.15 9.03
N PRO A 67 -12.16 2.98 8.75
CA PRO A 67 -11.82 2.25 7.54
C PRO A 67 -12.15 3.10 6.30
N ILE A 68 -11.44 2.86 5.21
CA ILE A 68 -11.80 3.41 3.89
C ILE A 68 -12.79 2.46 3.22
N GLU A 69 -13.81 3.02 2.57
CA GLU A 69 -14.84 2.27 1.85
C GLU A 69 -14.57 2.19 0.34
N GLU A 70 -13.88 3.20 -0.20
CA GLU A 70 -13.60 3.35 -1.63
C GLU A 70 -12.09 3.47 -1.86
N GLU A 71 -11.58 2.66 -2.77
CA GLU A 71 -10.18 2.65 -3.21
C GLU A 71 -10.13 3.07 -4.68
N TYR A 72 -8.99 3.60 -5.10
CA TYR A 72 -8.69 3.91 -6.50
C TYR A 72 -7.90 2.76 -7.12
N THR A 73 -8.14 2.48 -8.40
CA THR A 73 -7.33 1.53 -9.16
C THR A 73 -6.23 2.28 -9.90
N LEU A 74 -5.02 2.27 -9.33
CA LEU A 74 -3.84 2.92 -9.91
C LEU A 74 -3.04 1.92 -10.75
N LEU A 75 -2.95 2.21 -12.05
CA LEU A 75 -2.18 1.43 -13.02
C LEU A 75 -0.83 2.09 -13.31
N ILE A 76 0.24 1.29 -13.28
CA ILE A 76 1.57 1.66 -13.79
C ILE A 76 1.79 0.89 -15.09
N GLU A 77 1.90 1.62 -16.20
CA GLU A 77 1.95 1.04 -17.54
C GLU A 77 3.33 1.19 -18.18
N TYR A 78 3.77 0.17 -18.91
CA TYR A 78 4.96 0.16 -19.75
C TYR A 78 4.61 -0.31 -21.15
N GLU A 79 5.26 0.27 -22.15
CA GLU A 79 5.23 -0.26 -23.52
C GLU A 79 6.09 -1.53 -23.64
N VAL A 80 5.57 -2.56 -24.29
CA VAL A 80 6.27 -3.82 -24.59
C VAL A 80 5.95 -4.27 -26.02
N GLU A 81 6.76 -5.16 -26.59
CA GLU A 81 6.45 -5.73 -27.91
C GLU A 81 5.45 -6.90 -27.80
N GLY A 82 4.26 -6.73 -28.40
CA GLY A 82 3.28 -7.80 -28.54
C GLY A 82 2.79 -8.36 -27.21
N MET A 83 3.16 -9.62 -26.90
CA MET A 83 2.79 -10.30 -25.64
C MET A 83 3.86 -10.13 -24.55
N GLY A 84 4.89 -9.33 -24.82
CA GLY A 84 6.06 -9.19 -23.96
C GLY A 84 7.00 -10.39 -24.03
N THR A 85 8.17 -10.19 -23.44
CA THR A 85 9.23 -11.18 -23.30
C THR A 85 9.21 -11.84 -21.91
N LYS A 86 10.05 -12.85 -21.70
CA LYS A 86 10.28 -13.41 -20.36
C LYS A 86 10.85 -12.36 -19.39
N GLU A 87 11.69 -11.45 -19.91
CA GLU A 87 12.29 -10.39 -19.12
C GLU A 87 11.25 -9.37 -18.66
N ASP A 88 10.26 -9.06 -19.49
CA ASP A 88 9.14 -8.19 -19.12
C ASP A 88 8.28 -8.83 -18.03
N VAL A 89 7.98 -10.13 -18.14
CA VAL A 89 7.26 -10.87 -17.09
C VAL A 89 8.03 -10.87 -15.77
N GLU A 90 9.35 -11.07 -15.82
CA GLU A 90 10.20 -11.01 -14.63
C GLU A 90 10.27 -9.60 -14.04
N LYS A 91 10.35 -8.56 -14.89
CA LYS A 91 10.29 -7.16 -14.47
C LYS A 91 8.97 -6.86 -13.78
N ARG A 92 7.85 -7.31 -14.34
CA ARG A 92 6.51 -7.15 -13.75
C ARG A 92 6.45 -7.71 -12.34
N HIS A 93 6.92 -8.94 -12.13
CA HIS A 93 6.90 -9.55 -10.79
C HIS A 93 7.76 -8.76 -9.79
N ARG A 94 8.97 -8.32 -10.19
CA ARG A 94 9.80 -7.46 -9.32
C ARG A 94 9.11 -6.14 -8.99
N LEU A 95 8.41 -5.54 -9.96
CA LEU A 95 7.66 -4.31 -9.75
C LEU A 95 6.47 -4.54 -8.82
N GLN A 96 5.71 -5.63 -8.99
CA GLN A 96 4.60 -6.00 -8.10
C GLN A 96 5.07 -6.15 -6.65
N ASP A 97 6.15 -6.89 -6.41
CA ASP A 97 6.73 -7.06 -5.07
C ASP A 97 7.14 -5.71 -4.47
N ARG A 98 7.80 -4.87 -5.29
CA ARG A 98 8.24 -3.53 -4.89
C ARG A 98 7.06 -2.61 -4.55
N MET A 99 5.99 -2.64 -5.33
CA MET A 99 4.80 -1.83 -5.09
C MET A 99 4.04 -2.31 -3.86
N ASN A 100 3.93 -3.62 -3.66
CA ASN A 100 3.32 -4.16 -2.45
C ASN A 100 4.07 -3.72 -1.18
N GLU A 101 5.41 -3.79 -1.19
CA GLU A 101 6.25 -3.33 -0.09
C GLU A 101 6.11 -1.80 0.12
N THR A 102 6.26 -1.02 -0.95
CA THR A 102 6.27 0.45 -0.89
C THR A 102 4.92 1.00 -0.43
N LEU A 103 3.82 0.54 -1.04
CA LEU A 103 2.48 1.02 -0.72
C LEU A 103 2.01 0.53 0.64
N GLY A 104 2.38 -0.71 1.01
CA GLY A 104 2.07 -1.29 2.32
C GLY A 104 2.64 -0.45 3.46
N TRP A 105 3.96 -0.26 3.48
CA TRP A 105 4.63 0.53 4.52
C TRP A 105 4.32 2.02 4.50
N ALA A 106 3.84 2.55 3.39
CA ALA A 106 3.40 3.93 3.30
C ALA A 106 1.93 4.15 3.71
N GLY A 107 1.24 3.08 4.10
CA GLY A 107 -0.20 3.10 4.41
C GLY A 107 -1.09 3.36 3.19
N LEU A 108 -0.55 3.33 1.98
CA LEU A 108 -1.24 3.79 0.77
C LEU A 108 -2.12 2.73 0.11
N GLY A 109 -1.90 1.45 0.39
CA GLY A 109 -2.64 0.38 -0.26
C GLY A 109 -1.80 -0.86 -0.45
N HIS A 110 -2.01 -1.56 -1.56
CA HIS A 110 -1.28 -2.77 -1.93
C HIS A 110 -1.29 -2.99 -3.44
N CYS A 111 -0.38 -3.85 -3.90
CA CYS A 111 -0.40 -4.33 -5.28
C CYS A 111 -1.41 -5.49 -5.39
N ASP A 112 -2.29 -5.45 -6.39
CA ASP A 112 -3.28 -6.51 -6.66
C ASP A 112 -2.79 -7.49 -7.73
N GLY A 113 -1.97 -7.02 -8.67
CA GLY A 113 -1.47 -7.89 -9.73
C GLY A 113 -0.83 -7.13 -10.87
N GLY A 114 -0.84 -7.76 -12.04
CA GLY A 114 -0.40 -7.13 -13.26
C GLY A 114 -0.82 -7.90 -14.49
N SER A 115 -0.86 -7.22 -15.62
CA SER A 115 -1.23 -7.75 -16.93
C SER A 115 -0.04 -7.60 -17.89
N ILE A 116 -0.02 -8.41 -18.96
CA ILE A 116 0.88 -8.19 -20.08
C ILE A 116 0.23 -8.73 -21.36
N GLY A 117 0.25 -7.92 -22.41
CA GLY A 117 -0.38 -8.25 -23.68
C GLY A 117 -0.69 -7.01 -24.50
N SER A 118 -1.05 -7.20 -25.77
CA SER A 118 -1.51 -6.11 -26.64
C SER A 118 -0.57 -4.90 -26.74
N GLY A 119 0.72 -5.08 -26.48
CA GLY A 119 1.73 -4.02 -26.50
C GLY A 119 1.97 -3.30 -25.17
N THR A 120 1.30 -3.71 -24.08
CA THR A 120 1.52 -3.13 -22.74
C THR A 120 1.83 -4.19 -21.68
N MET A 121 2.52 -3.74 -20.64
CA MET A 121 2.67 -4.43 -19.36
C MET A 121 2.19 -3.48 -18.27
N GLU A 122 1.33 -3.97 -17.39
CA GLU A 122 0.71 -3.14 -16.35
C GLU A 122 0.91 -3.77 -14.96
N VAL A 123 1.06 -2.92 -13.95
CA VAL A 123 0.95 -3.30 -12.53
C VAL A 123 -0.23 -2.55 -11.93
N CYS A 124 -1.15 -3.31 -11.35
CA CYS A 124 -2.40 -2.82 -10.75
C CYS A 124 -2.25 -2.71 -9.24
N ASN A 125 -2.64 -1.55 -8.70
CA ASN A 125 -2.56 -1.24 -7.29
C ASN A 125 -3.89 -0.67 -6.82
N TYR A 126 -4.43 -1.19 -5.71
CA TYR A 126 -5.54 -0.53 -5.02
C TYR A 126 -4.97 0.42 -3.98
N VAL A 127 -5.34 1.70 -4.10
CA VAL A 127 -4.78 2.77 -3.27
C VAL A 127 -5.87 3.63 -2.65
N VAL A 128 -5.64 4.11 -1.43
CA VAL A 128 -6.64 4.91 -0.70
C VAL A 128 -6.61 6.40 -1.05
N ASP A 129 -5.55 6.83 -1.73
CA ASP A 129 -5.35 8.21 -2.18
C ASP A 129 -4.48 8.23 -3.43
N PHE A 130 -5.11 8.49 -4.58
CA PHE A 130 -4.45 8.41 -5.89
C PHE A 130 -3.23 9.34 -5.99
N GLU A 131 -3.38 10.62 -5.64
CA GLU A 131 -2.34 11.63 -5.83
C GLU A 131 -1.13 11.37 -4.94
N VAL A 132 -1.35 11.00 -3.67
CA VAL A 132 -0.23 10.65 -2.78
C VAL A 132 0.44 9.37 -3.24
N ALA A 133 -0.33 8.35 -3.64
CA ALA A 133 0.23 7.10 -4.15
C ALA A 133 1.08 7.31 -5.40
N LYS A 134 0.56 8.05 -6.39
CA LYS A 134 1.28 8.40 -7.60
C LYS A 134 2.60 9.11 -7.28
N SER A 135 2.57 10.14 -6.42
CA SER A 135 3.79 10.85 -6.05
C SER A 135 4.82 9.95 -5.36
N VAL A 136 4.39 9.03 -4.49
CA VAL A 136 5.30 8.09 -3.81
C VAL A 136 5.89 7.08 -4.79
N ILE A 137 5.07 6.55 -5.70
CA ILE A 137 5.52 5.62 -6.74
C ILE A 137 6.54 6.31 -7.65
N GLU A 138 6.25 7.50 -8.18
CA GLU A 138 7.17 8.24 -9.04
C GLU A 138 8.54 8.45 -8.39
N GLN A 139 8.58 8.83 -7.11
CA GLN A 139 9.85 8.96 -6.37
C GLN A 139 10.53 7.63 -6.11
N ASN A 140 9.77 6.56 -5.87
CA ASN A 140 10.29 5.22 -5.58
C ASN A 140 10.90 4.54 -6.82
N LEU A 141 10.35 4.82 -8.01
CA LEU A 141 10.81 4.24 -9.28
C LEU A 141 11.96 5.04 -9.92
N LYS A 142 12.12 6.31 -9.54
CA LYS A 142 13.19 7.18 -10.04
C LYS A 142 14.59 6.57 -9.82
N ASP A 143 15.47 6.72 -10.81
CA ASP A 143 16.84 6.20 -10.80
C ASP A 143 16.91 4.66 -10.62
N THR A 144 15.85 3.94 -11.01
CA THR A 144 15.78 2.46 -11.00
C THR A 144 15.49 1.89 -12.39
N GLU A 145 15.53 0.56 -12.54
CA GLU A 145 15.12 -0.12 -13.79
C GLU A 145 13.64 0.10 -14.17
N PHE A 146 12.85 0.66 -13.26
CA PHE A 146 11.42 0.88 -13.41
C PHE A 146 11.05 2.32 -13.82
N GLU A 147 12.01 3.24 -13.89
CA GLU A 147 11.75 4.65 -14.18
C GLU A 147 11.14 4.89 -15.58
N ASN A 148 11.32 3.94 -16.49
CA ASN A 148 10.85 4.03 -17.88
C ASN A 148 9.37 3.62 -18.08
N TYR A 149 8.51 3.89 -17.10
CA TYR A 149 7.07 3.70 -17.28
C TYR A 149 6.51 4.69 -18.31
N THR A 150 5.49 4.28 -19.04
CA THR A 150 4.78 5.12 -20.02
C THR A 150 3.89 6.13 -19.29
N ARG A 151 3.14 5.65 -18.29
CA ARG A 151 2.20 6.47 -17.50
C ARG A 151 1.79 5.81 -16.19
N ILE A 152 1.31 6.65 -15.27
CA ILE A 152 0.62 6.26 -14.05
C ILE A 152 -0.74 6.98 -14.02
N TYR A 153 -1.82 6.20 -13.99
CA TYR A 153 -3.19 6.70 -14.15
C TYR A 153 -4.20 5.91 -13.31
N ASP A 154 -5.36 6.53 -13.10
CA ASP A 154 -6.52 5.92 -12.45
C ASP A 154 -7.38 5.24 -13.52
N GLU A 155 -7.63 3.94 -13.37
CA GLU A 155 -8.39 3.13 -14.33
C GLU A 155 -9.81 3.67 -14.54
N GLU A 156 -10.43 4.24 -13.49
CA GLU A 156 -11.81 4.74 -13.58
C GLU A 156 -11.92 6.14 -14.19
N ALA A 157 -10.80 6.84 -14.38
CA ALA A 157 -10.76 8.21 -14.89
C ALA A 157 -10.52 8.32 -16.41
N GLU A 158 -10.40 7.18 -17.12
CA GLU A 158 -10.20 7.13 -18.59
C GLU A 158 -11.49 7.17 -19.42
#